data_AF-A0A849VKE2-F1
#
_entry.id   AF-A0A849VKE2-F1
#
_cell.length_a   1.000
_cell.length_b   1.000
_cell.length_c   1.000
_cell.angle_alpha   90.00
_cell.angle_beta   90.00
_cell.angle_gamma   90.00
#
_symmetry.space_group_name_H-M   'P 1'
#
loop_
_entity.id
_entity.type
_entity.pdbx_description
1 polymer ?
#
loop_
_entity_poly.entity_id
_entity_poly.type
_entity_poly.pdbx_seq_one_letter_code
_entity_poly.pdbx_strand_id
1 'polypeptide(L)'
;MEELIARISANVGTDPATATKAVGLILAFLQKEGPADKVGELISGFPGAEAAIAEAQSGGGLLSGLMPGVMGLGSKLMGIGLGMGEISGISKETIAFAREKAGSGPVDEVVNSIPGLSQFV
;
A
#
# COMPACT_ATOMS: atom_id res chain seq x y z
N MET A 1 5.76 8.49 -7.59
CA MET A 1 6.41 7.67 -6.54
C MET A 1 7.24 8.54 -5.61
N GLU A 2 8.27 9.24 -6.11
CA GLU A 2 9.18 10.07 -5.29
C GLU A 2 8.47 11.02 -4.32
N GLU A 3 7.42 11.71 -4.79
CA GLU A 3 6.62 12.62 -3.95
C GLU A 3 5.99 11.91 -2.74
N LEU A 4 5.37 10.74 -2.95
CA LEU A 4 4.79 9.95 -1.86
C LEU A 4 5.88 9.45 -0.90
N ILE A 5 7.01 8.97 -1.43
CA ILE A 5 8.12 8.49 -0.60
C ILE A 5 8.68 9.61 0.27
N ALA A 6 8.87 10.81 -0.29
CA ALA A 6 9.31 11.97 0.47
C ALA A 6 8.34 12.35 1.59
N ARG A 7 7.02 12.32 1.32
CA ARG A 7 5.98 12.56 2.35
C ARG A 7 6.01 11.50 3.45
N ILE A 8 6.08 10.23 3.09
CA ILE A 8 6.18 9.12 4.05
C ILE A 8 7.43 9.28 4.92
N SER A 9 8.59 9.51 4.33
CA SER A 9 9.83 9.69 5.08
C SER A 9 9.76 10.89 6.03
N ALA A 10 9.14 11.99 5.62
CA ALA A 10 8.98 13.18 6.46
C ALA A 10 7.98 12.98 7.60
N ASN A 11 6.84 12.33 7.33
CA ASN A 11 5.72 12.26 8.28
C ASN A 11 5.76 11.01 9.17
N VAL A 12 6.35 9.92 8.70
CA VAL A 12 6.40 8.62 9.39
C VAL A 12 7.79 8.33 9.95
N GLY A 13 8.85 8.92 9.38
CA GLY A 13 10.23 8.70 9.82
C GLY A 13 10.88 7.43 9.26
N THR A 14 10.32 6.87 8.18
CA THR A 14 10.82 5.66 7.52
C THR A 14 11.81 6.00 6.40
N ASP A 15 12.85 5.17 6.20
CA ASP A 15 13.79 5.38 5.10
C ASP A 15 13.13 5.17 3.72
N PRO A 16 13.63 5.84 2.65
CA PRO A 16 13.00 5.79 1.33
C PRO A 16 12.86 4.38 0.73
N ALA A 17 13.80 3.47 1.01
CA ALA A 17 13.77 2.13 0.43
C ALA A 17 12.70 1.27 1.10
N THR A 18 12.60 1.34 2.44
CA THR A 18 11.53 0.67 3.20
C THR A 18 10.16 1.26 2.84
N ALA A 19 10.05 2.58 2.73
CA ALA A 19 8.82 3.25 2.30
C ALA A 19 8.38 2.78 0.90
N THR A 20 9.32 2.68 -0.05
CA THR A 20 9.03 2.21 -1.42
C THR A 20 8.50 0.77 -1.41
N LYS A 21 9.15 -0.13 -0.67
CA LYS A 21 8.70 -1.52 -0.52
C LYS A 21 7.32 -1.60 0.14
N ALA A 22 7.09 -0.81 1.18
CA ALA A 22 5.83 -0.77 1.90
C ALA A 22 4.68 -0.33 1.01
N VAL A 23 4.87 0.75 0.23
CA VAL A 23 3.88 1.20 -0.75
C VAL A 23 3.63 0.13 -1.81
N GLY A 24 4.70 -0.49 -2.33
CA GLY A 24 4.57 -1.60 -3.28
C GLY A 24 3.73 -2.76 -2.74
N LEU A 25 3.95 -3.15 -1.48
CA LEU A 25 3.17 -4.20 -0.80
C LEU A 25 1.69 -3.80 -0.62
N ILE A 26 1.42 -2.56 -0.25
CA ILE A 26 0.05 -2.04 -0.11
C ILE A 26 -0.66 -2.05 -1.46
N LEU A 27 -0.03 -1.51 -2.51
CA LEU A 27 -0.63 -1.47 -3.84
C LEU A 27 -0.85 -2.88 -4.42
N ALA A 28 0.09 -3.81 -4.19
CA ALA A 28 -0.06 -5.21 -4.58
C ALA A 28 -1.22 -5.89 -3.84
N PHE A 29 -1.40 -5.55 -2.56
CA PHE A 29 -2.54 -6.02 -1.77
C PHE A 29 -3.87 -5.48 -2.31
N LEU A 30 -3.95 -4.18 -2.63
CA LEU A 30 -5.14 -3.59 -3.25
C LEU A 30 -5.45 -4.29 -4.57
N GLN A 31 -4.45 -4.56 -5.42
CA GLN A 31 -4.64 -5.26 -6.69
C GLN A 31 -5.19 -6.68 -6.52
N LYS A 32 -4.84 -7.34 -5.41
CA LYS A 32 -5.26 -8.71 -5.12
C LYS A 32 -6.65 -8.79 -4.50
N GLU A 33 -6.97 -7.89 -3.57
CA GLU A 33 -8.19 -7.99 -2.75
C GLU A 33 -9.30 -7.02 -3.21
N GLY A 34 -8.97 -5.99 -3.97
CA GLY A 34 -9.91 -4.98 -4.45
C GLY A 34 -10.52 -5.29 -5.83
N PRO A 35 -11.58 -4.56 -6.23
CA PRO A 35 -12.17 -4.65 -7.56
C PRO A 35 -11.15 -4.24 -8.63
N ALA A 36 -10.91 -5.12 -9.61
CA ALA A 36 -9.83 -4.95 -10.60
C ALA A 36 -9.95 -3.66 -11.43
N ASP A 37 -11.17 -3.26 -11.77
CA ASP A 37 -11.48 -2.01 -12.49
C ASP A 37 -11.09 -0.78 -11.66
N LYS A 38 -11.51 -0.74 -10.39
CA LYS A 38 -11.26 0.40 -9.49
C LYS A 38 -9.80 0.52 -9.08
N VAL A 39 -9.16 -0.61 -8.81
CA VAL A 39 -7.74 -0.62 -8.48
C VAL A 39 -6.89 -0.28 -9.71
N GLY A 40 -7.32 -0.69 -10.90
CA GLY A 40 -6.68 -0.28 -12.16
C GLY A 40 -6.70 1.24 -12.36
N GLU A 41 -7.84 1.90 -12.11
CA GLU A 41 -7.94 3.36 -12.13
C GLU A 41 -7.01 4.02 -11.11
N LEU A 42 -6.96 3.49 -9.88
CA LEU A 42 -6.08 3.98 -8.82
C LEU A 42 -4.60 3.86 -9.22
N ILE A 43 -4.17 2.68 -9.66
CA ILE A 43 -2.77 2.42 -10.08
C ILE A 43 -2.37 3.33 -11.25
N SER A 44 -3.27 3.53 -12.21
CA SER A 44 -3.03 4.41 -13.37
C SER A 44 -2.78 5.86 -12.97
N GLY A 45 -3.36 6.30 -11.84
CA GLY A 45 -3.11 7.62 -11.25
C GLY A 45 -1.77 7.75 -10.51
N PHE A 46 -1.03 6.65 -10.31
CA PHE A 46 0.23 6.63 -9.58
C PHE A 46 1.45 6.37 -10.48
N PRO A 47 2.21 7.42 -10.84
CA PRO A 47 3.50 7.24 -11.50
C PRO A 47 4.44 6.38 -10.65
N GLY A 48 4.85 5.23 -11.18
CA GLY A 48 5.76 4.27 -10.53
C GLY A 48 5.08 3.20 -9.66
N ALA A 49 3.75 3.15 -9.60
CA ALA A 49 3.03 2.10 -8.85
C ALA A 49 3.37 0.68 -9.34
N GLU A 50 3.36 0.46 -10.65
CA GLU A 50 3.61 -0.85 -11.26
C GLU A 50 5.00 -1.38 -10.91
N ALA A 51 6.02 -0.51 -10.95
CA ALA A 51 7.38 -0.86 -10.58
C ALA A 51 7.48 -1.24 -9.09
N ALA A 52 6.85 -0.46 -8.21
CA ALA A 52 6.82 -0.75 -6.77
C ALA A 52 6.09 -2.08 -6.46
N ILE A 53 4.98 -2.37 -7.15
CA ILE A 53 4.24 -3.64 -7.03
C ILE A 53 5.13 -4.81 -7.46
N ALA A 54 5.78 -4.70 -8.62
CA ALA A 54 6.65 -5.75 -9.15
C ALA A 54 7.83 -6.06 -8.20
N GLU A 55 8.46 -5.00 -7.66
CA GLU A 55 9.52 -5.15 -6.67
C GLU A 55 9.02 -5.85 -5.40
N ALA A 56 7.86 -5.43 -4.88
CA ALA A 56 7.27 -6.01 -3.67
C ALA A 56 6.89 -7.49 -3.82
N GLN A 57 6.44 -7.91 -5.02
CA GLN A 57 6.12 -9.30 -5.32
C GLN A 57 7.36 -10.19 -5.41
N SER A 58 8.51 -9.64 -5.83
CA SER A 58 9.76 -10.40 -5.96
C SER A 58 10.41 -10.79 -4.61
N GLY A 59 10.09 -10.07 -3.53
CA GLY A 59 10.71 -10.25 -2.21
C GLY A 59 9.95 -11.12 -1.20
N GLY A 60 8.77 -11.65 -1.56
CA GLY A 60 7.89 -12.35 -0.62
C GLY A 60 8.22 -13.84 -0.47
N GLY A 61 8.92 -14.22 0.60
CA GLY A 61 9.14 -15.64 0.93
C GLY A 61 7.82 -16.43 1.06
N LEU A 62 7.85 -17.69 0.62
CA LEU A 62 6.72 -18.64 0.52
C LEU A 62 5.82 -18.68 1.78
N LEU A 63 6.39 -18.47 2.96
CA LEU A 63 5.70 -18.53 4.25
C LEU A 63 4.78 -17.31 4.52
N SER A 64 5.12 -16.12 4.00
CA SER A 64 4.33 -14.90 4.20
C SER A 64 3.05 -14.85 3.35
N GLY A 65 2.87 -15.79 2.41
CA GLY A 65 1.72 -15.88 1.52
C GLY A 65 0.52 -16.62 2.12
N LEU A 66 0.67 -17.25 3.29
CA LEU A 66 -0.35 -18.13 3.86
C LEU A 66 -1.42 -17.39 4.68
N MET A 67 -1.17 -16.15 5.10
CA MET A 67 -2.13 -15.34 5.84
C MET A 67 -2.95 -14.46 4.87
N PRO A 68 -4.28 -14.64 4.78
CA PRO A 68 -5.12 -13.84 3.88
C PRO A 68 -5.43 -12.44 4.46
N GLY A 69 -5.88 -11.54 3.60
CA GLY A 69 -6.42 -10.24 3.97
C GLY A 69 -5.44 -9.27 4.62
N VAL A 70 -5.97 -8.26 5.32
CA VAL A 70 -5.21 -7.17 5.96
C VAL A 70 -4.18 -7.67 6.98
N MET A 71 -4.43 -8.82 7.63
CA MET A 71 -3.45 -9.45 8.52
C MET A 71 -2.23 -9.98 7.76
N GLY A 72 -2.45 -10.54 6.56
CA GLY A 72 -1.37 -10.95 5.66
C GLY A 72 -0.49 -9.77 5.24
N LEU A 73 -1.11 -8.66 4.83
CA LEU A 73 -0.40 -7.42 4.51
C LEU A 73 0.40 -6.92 5.72
N GLY A 74 -0.22 -6.83 6.89
CA GLY A 74 0.44 -6.42 8.12
C GLY A 74 1.66 -7.27 8.45
N SER A 75 1.57 -8.60 8.29
CA SER A 75 2.70 -9.52 8.51
C SER A 75 3.87 -9.28 7.55
N LYS A 76 3.59 -8.96 6.28
CA LYS A 76 4.62 -8.64 5.28
C LYS A 76 5.31 -7.31 5.60
N LEU A 77 4.54 -6.30 6.00
CA LEU A 77 5.06 -5.00 6.38
C LEU A 77 5.92 -5.08 7.65
N MET A 78 5.48 -5.85 8.65
CA MET A 78 6.32 -6.14 9.82
C MET A 78 7.59 -6.93 9.44
N GLY A 79 7.49 -7.83 8.45
CA GLY A 79 8.64 -8.59 7.94
C GLY A 79 9.73 -7.74 7.27
N ILE A 80 9.40 -6.52 6.81
CA ILE A 80 10.39 -5.54 6.33
C ILE A 80 10.84 -4.55 7.41
N GLY A 81 10.48 -4.81 8.68
CA GLY A 81 10.94 -4.05 9.84
C GLY A 81 10.01 -2.95 10.34
N LEU A 82 8.81 -2.80 9.76
CA LEU A 82 7.86 -1.76 10.17
C LEU A 82 7.10 -2.13 11.44
N GLY A 83 7.01 -1.20 12.37
CA GLY A 83 6.09 -1.27 13.50
C GLY A 83 4.66 -0.90 13.12
N MET A 84 3.69 -1.22 13.99
CA MET A 84 2.26 -0.95 13.75
C MET A 84 1.94 0.55 13.52
N GLY A 85 2.66 1.45 14.20
CA GLY A 85 2.50 2.90 14.02
C GLY A 85 2.93 3.35 12.61
N GLU A 86 4.07 2.84 12.14
CA GLU A 86 4.58 3.15 10.81
C GLU A 86 3.70 2.55 9.72
N ILE A 87 3.21 1.33 9.91
CA ILE A 87 2.25 0.68 9.01
C ILE A 87 1.00 1.55 8.83
N SER A 88 0.41 2.04 9.93
CA SER A 88 -0.75 2.94 9.84
C SER A 88 -0.40 4.27 9.17
N GLY A 89 0.74 4.87 9.51
CA GLY A 89 1.20 6.13 8.90
C GLY A 89 1.39 6.01 7.38
N ILE A 90 2.10 4.99 6.93
CA ILE A 90 2.35 4.70 5.51
C ILE A 90 1.02 4.44 4.78
N SER A 91 0.12 3.67 5.39
CA SER A 91 -1.19 3.35 4.78
C SER A 91 -2.01 4.61 4.56
N LYS A 92 -2.06 5.50 5.57
CA LYS A 92 -2.75 6.80 5.49
C LYS A 92 -2.17 7.71 4.42
N GLU A 93 -0.85 7.88 4.39
CA GLU A 93 -0.17 8.68 3.36
C GLU A 93 -0.42 8.12 1.96
N THR A 94 -0.38 6.80 1.81
CA THR A 94 -0.63 6.14 0.51
C THR A 94 -2.06 6.39 0.03
N ILE A 95 -3.07 6.23 0.90
CA ILE A 95 -4.47 6.50 0.55
C ILE A 95 -4.73 7.99 0.34
N ALA A 96 -4.17 8.87 1.17
CA ALA A 96 -4.32 10.32 0.98
C ALA A 96 -3.76 10.75 -0.38
N PHE A 97 -2.55 10.28 -0.72
CA PHE A 97 -1.96 10.52 -2.03
C PHE A 97 -2.81 9.91 -3.16
N ALA A 98 -3.40 8.74 -2.94
CA ALA A 98 -4.31 8.14 -3.92
C ALA A 98 -5.52 9.02 -4.19
N ARG A 99 -6.13 9.58 -3.15
CA ARG A 99 -7.26 10.51 -3.28
C ARG A 99 -6.85 11.77 -4.02
N GLU A 100 -5.64 12.28 -3.80
CA GLU A 100 -5.12 13.45 -4.52
C GLU A 100 -4.92 13.20 -6.02
N LYS A 101 -4.47 12.00 -6.41
CA LYS A 101 -4.14 11.70 -7.83
C LYS A 101 -5.30 11.08 -8.62
N ALA A 102 -6.11 10.22 -8.00
CA ALA A 102 -7.19 9.47 -8.63
C ALA A 102 -8.60 9.96 -8.23
N GLY A 103 -8.70 10.91 -7.30
CA GLY A 103 -9.97 11.36 -6.73
C GLY A 103 -10.46 10.45 -5.60
N SER A 104 -11.35 10.97 -4.74
CA SER A 104 -11.83 10.23 -3.57
C SER A 104 -12.76 9.07 -3.91
N GLY A 105 -13.59 9.18 -4.95
CA GLY A 105 -14.60 8.17 -5.30
C GLY A 105 -14.02 6.76 -5.53
N PRO A 106 -13.14 6.56 -6.54
CA PRO A 106 -12.54 5.26 -6.81
C PRO A 106 -11.76 4.71 -5.62
N VAL A 107 -11.06 5.58 -4.88
CA VAL A 107 -10.28 5.18 -3.71
C VAL A 107 -11.18 4.70 -2.57
N ASP A 108 -12.28 5.41 -2.31
CA ASP A 108 -13.22 5.03 -1.26
C ASP A 108 -13.96 3.74 -1.61
N GLU A 109 -14.28 3.50 -2.89
CA GLU A 109 -14.82 2.21 -3.34
C GLU A 109 -13.85 1.04 -3.11
N VAL A 110 -12.55 1.25 -3.37
CA VAL A 110 -11.50 0.25 -3.06
C VAL A 110 -11.38 0.03 -1.54
N VAL A 111 -11.37 1.10 -0.74
CA VAL A 111 -11.26 0.97 0.72
C VAL A 111 -12.48 0.25 1.32
N ASN A 112 -13.68 0.55 0.83
CA ASN A 112 -14.92 -0.02 1.34
C ASN A 112 -15.15 -1.47 0.89
N SER A 113 -14.54 -1.89 -0.23
CA SER A 113 -14.67 -3.26 -0.75
C SER A 113 -13.75 -4.27 -0.06
N ILE A 114 -12.70 -3.81 0.63
CA ILE A 114 -11.73 -4.69 1.32
C ILE A 114 -12.02 -4.74 2.83
N PRO A 115 -12.43 -5.89 3.38
CA PRO A 115 -12.72 -6.02 4.81
C PRO A 115 -11.54 -5.65 5.70
N GLY A 116 -11.78 -4.75 6.65
CA GLY A 116 -10.80 -4.32 7.65
C GLY A 116 -9.79 -3.27 7.17
N LEU A 117 -9.75 -2.92 5.87
CA LEU A 117 -8.79 -1.93 5.35
C LEU A 117 -9.05 -0.54 5.93
N SER A 118 -10.31 -0.16 6.09
CA SER A 118 -10.75 1.11 6.71
C SER A 118 -10.29 1.33 8.15
N GLN A 119 -9.80 0.30 8.84
CA GLN A 119 -9.26 0.41 10.20
C GLN A 119 -7.81 0.94 10.21
N PHE A 120 -7.12 0.87 9.07
CA PHE A 120 -5.71 1.24 8.94
C PHE A 120 -5.51 2.62 8.29
N VAL A 121 -6.53 3.13 7.60
CA VAL A 121 -6.50 4.30 6.72
C VAL A 121 -7.44 5.41 7.17
#